data_AF-A0AAE6WXC9-F1
#
_entry.id   AF-A0AAE6WXC9-F1
#
_cell.length_a   1.000
_cell.length_b   1.000
_cell.length_c   1.000
_cell.angle_alpha   90.00
_cell.angle_beta   90.00
_cell.angle_gamma   90.00
#
_symmetry.space_group_name_H-M   'P 1'
#
loop_
_entity.id
_entity.type
_entity.pdbx_description
1 polymer ?
#
loop_
_entity_poly.entity_id
_entity_poly.type
_entity_poly.pdbx_seq_one_letter_code
_entity_poly.pdbx_strand_id
1 'polypeptide(L)'
;MHLLQPQTEVNVSSLVSTLSTLDSDSSLQQVQRLPWANVSSEAEQVDWLILHFNHWFSHLNVTLVRGDFEPEYFPATEDTPARIQFAHGFFNSALHEISHWTIAGDKRRLLPDLGYWYAPDGRTQEQQALFEQVEIKPQAIEWMFAKAFGRKFRVSLDNLTGEGGNGSSFKDNVYAQVQRYFSGEAKLPRDAKRFIDCICACTRNGKSLQSDEFIREMLD
;
A
#
# COMPACT_ATOMS: atom_id res chain seq x y z
N MET A 1 6.88 33.36 -0.52
CA MET A 1 5.49 33.06 -0.90
C MET A 1 5.50 32.74 -2.39
N HIS A 2 5.77 31.49 -2.75
CA HIS A 2 5.65 31.04 -4.14
C HIS A 2 4.45 30.13 -4.23
N LEU A 3 3.59 30.48 -5.20
CA LEU A 3 2.23 29.99 -5.38
C LEU A 3 2.26 28.54 -5.87
N LEU A 4 1.54 27.70 -5.13
CA LEU A 4 1.16 26.35 -5.52
C LEU A 4 0.26 26.42 -6.75
N GLN A 5 0.60 25.71 -7.82
CA GLN A 5 -0.29 25.55 -8.97
C GLN A 5 -1.22 24.35 -8.74
N PRO A 6 -2.53 24.48 -9.00
CA PRO A 6 -3.44 23.33 -9.10
C PRO A 6 -3.04 22.48 -10.32
N GLN A 7 -3.15 21.15 -10.20
CA GLN A 7 -2.95 20.25 -11.33
C GLN A 7 -4.09 20.39 -12.36
N THR A 8 -3.72 20.24 -13.63
CA THR A 8 -4.57 20.40 -14.80
C THR A 8 -5.57 19.26 -14.91
N GLU A 9 -6.85 19.57 -15.07
CA GLU A 9 -7.91 18.61 -15.38
C GLU A 9 -7.62 17.87 -16.70
N VAL A 10 -7.49 16.55 -16.65
CA VAL A 10 -7.38 15.71 -17.84
C VAL A 10 -8.79 15.32 -18.30
N ASN A 11 -9.22 15.94 -19.40
CA ASN A 11 -10.50 15.67 -20.04
C ASN A 11 -10.39 14.38 -20.88
N VAL A 12 -11.05 13.31 -20.45
CA VAL A 12 -11.16 12.07 -21.23
C VAL A 12 -12.62 11.84 -21.58
N SER A 13 -13.02 12.40 -22.73
CA SER A 13 -14.25 12.02 -23.41
C SER A 13 -13.90 11.17 -24.62
N SER A 14 -14.57 10.01 -24.71
CA SER A 14 -14.95 9.31 -25.94
C SER A 14 -13.90 8.40 -26.61
N LEU A 15 -13.98 7.08 -26.41
CA LEU A 15 -14.82 6.19 -27.24
C LEU A 15 -14.71 4.72 -26.83
N VAL A 16 -15.88 4.15 -26.60
CA VAL A 16 -16.20 2.72 -26.51
C VAL A 16 -15.81 2.02 -27.80
N SER A 17 -15.12 0.87 -27.69
CA SER A 17 -15.27 -0.20 -28.68
C SER A 17 -15.07 -1.57 -28.04
N THR A 18 -16.11 -2.37 -28.17
CA THR A 18 -16.32 -3.74 -27.69
C THR A 18 -15.30 -4.74 -28.23
N LEU A 19 -14.64 -5.50 -27.36
CA LEU A 19 -14.10 -6.82 -27.70
C LEU A 19 -14.23 -7.80 -26.52
N SER A 20 -15.23 -8.68 -26.66
CA SER A 20 -15.29 -10.09 -26.27
C SER A 20 -14.59 -10.54 -24.98
N THR A 21 -15.37 -10.60 -23.90
CA THR A 21 -15.20 -11.53 -22.78
C THR A 21 -15.26 -12.96 -23.28
N LEU A 22 -14.22 -13.75 -23.01
CA LEU A 22 -14.21 -15.22 -22.77
C LEU A 22 -12.73 -15.65 -22.75
N ASP A 23 -12.10 -15.61 -21.57
CA ASP A 23 -10.98 -16.51 -21.18
C ASP A 23 -10.35 -16.18 -19.81
N SER A 24 -10.75 -15.09 -19.13
CA SER A 24 -10.16 -14.69 -17.84
C SER A 24 -10.80 -15.28 -16.58
N ASP A 25 -11.91 -16.03 -16.70
CA ASP A 25 -12.70 -16.47 -15.53
C ASP A 25 -12.11 -17.74 -14.85
N SER A 26 -11.33 -18.54 -15.58
CA SER A 26 -10.76 -19.78 -15.04
C SER A 26 -9.58 -19.55 -14.09
N SER A 27 -8.72 -18.56 -14.38
CA SER A 27 -7.57 -18.23 -13.53
C SER A 27 -7.99 -17.60 -12.21
N LEU A 28 -8.98 -16.70 -12.23
CA LEU A 28 -9.53 -16.05 -11.02
C LEU A 28 -10.20 -17.07 -10.08
N GLN A 29 -10.95 -18.03 -10.61
CA GLN A 29 -11.59 -19.08 -9.81
C GLN A 29 -10.59 -20.07 -9.20
N GLN A 30 -9.44 -20.30 -9.85
CA GLN A 30 -8.39 -21.17 -9.33
C GLN A 30 -7.62 -20.48 -8.19
N VAL A 31 -7.32 -19.18 -8.34
CA VAL A 31 -6.69 -18.36 -7.29
C VAL A 31 -7.59 -18.20 -6.05
N GLN A 32 -8.93 -18.20 -6.22
CA GLN A 32 -9.91 -18.13 -5.12
C GLN A 32 -9.74 -19.21 -4.03
N ARG A 33 -9.09 -20.35 -4.32
CA ARG A 33 -9.05 -21.51 -3.41
C ARG A 33 -7.64 -21.91 -2.96
N LEU A 34 -6.59 -21.29 -3.49
CA LEU A 34 -5.23 -21.69 -3.15
C LEU A 34 -4.82 -21.11 -1.79
N PRO A 35 -4.39 -21.96 -0.84
CA PRO A 35 -3.69 -21.50 0.35
C PRO A 35 -2.47 -20.68 -0.07
N TRP A 36 -2.12 -19.63 0.68
CA TRP A 36 -0.94 -18.80 0.42
C TRP A 36 0.33 -19.62 0.17
N ALA A 37 0.50 -20.72 0.91
CA ALA A 37 1.65 -21.63 0.77
C ALA A 37 1.80 -22.27 -0.62
N ASN A 38 0.74 -22.30 -1.42
CA ASN A 38 0.73 -22.88 -2.76
C ASN A 38 0.84 -21.83 -3.87
N VAL A 39 0.96 -20.55 -3.51
CA VAL A 39 1.06 -19.44 -4.46
C VAL A 39 2.53 -19.10 -4.69
N SER A 40 3.01 -19.27 -5.92
CA SER A 40 4.46 -19.34 -6.19
C SER A 40 5.00 -18.13 -6.95
N SER A 41 4.26 -17.64 -7.95
CA SER A 41 4.67 -16.48 -8.75
C SER A 41 4.17 -15.17 -8.16
N GLU A 42 4.85 -14.07 -8.46
CA GLU A 42 4.42 -12.74 -8.01
C GLU A 42 3.04 -12.36 -8.56
N ALA A 43 2.75 -12.71 -9.81
CA ALA A 43 1.45 -12.47 -10.42
C ALA A 43 0.31 -13.16 -9.64
N GLU A 44 0.47 -14.46 -9.31
CA GLU A 44 -0.52 -15.18 -8.52
C GLU A 44 -0.63 -14.61 -7.09
N GLN A 45 0.47 -14.17 -6.49
CA GLN A 45 0.45 -13.54 -5.16
C GLN A 45 -0.33 -12.22 -5.18
N VAL A 46 -0.17 -11.44 -6.23
CA VAL A 46 -0.91 -10.19 -6.43
C VAL A 46 -2.39 -10.45 -6.64
N ASP A 47 -2.75 -11.43 -7.49
CA ASP A 47 -4.14 -11.81 -7.70
C ASP A 47 -4.78 -12.33 -6.39
N TRP A 48 -4.03 -13.11 -5.61
CA TRP A 48 -4.44 -13.56 -4.29
C TRP A 48 -4.70 -12.38 -3.35
N LEU A 49 -3.79 -11.41 -3.30
CA LEU A 49 -3.90 -10.22 -2.47
C LEU A 49 -5.13 -9.37 -2.85
N ILE A 50 -5.33 -9.08 -4.14
CA ILE A 50 -6.50 -8.33 -4.63
C ILE A 50 -7.78 -9.01 -4.17
N LEU A 51 -7.89 -10.32 -4.40
CA LEU A 51 -9.08 -11.08 -4.07
C LEU A 51 -9.40 -11.03 -2.56
N HIS A 52 -8.40 -11.30 -1.73
CA HIS A 52 -8.58 -11.37 -0.29
C HIS A 52 -8.81 -9.99 0.31
N PHE A 53 -8.11 -8.95 -0.15
CA PHE A 53 -8.36 -7.57 0.28
C PHE A 53 -9.80 -7.15 -0.02
N ASN A 54 -10.27 -7.35 -1.25
CA ASN A 54 -11.62 -6.99 -1.67
C ASN A 54 -12.69 -7.74 -0.88
N HIS A 55 -12.43 -9.00 -0.52
CA HIS A 55 -13.31 -9.75 0.36
C HIS A 55 -13.32 -9.19 1.79
N TRP A 56 -12.13 -9.08 2.42
CA TRP A 56 -12.00 -8.66 3.82
C TRP A 56 -12.49 -7.24 4.08
N PHE A 57 -12.38 -6.36 3.10
CA PHE A 57 -12.76 -4.94 3.19
C PHE A 57 -14.01 -4.57 2.40
N SER A 58 -14.73 -5.54 1.84
CA SER A 58 -16.02 -5.32 1.12
C SER A 58 -17.00 -4.41 1.86
N HIS A 59 -17.13 -4.58 3.17
CA HIS A 59 -17.97 -3.75 4.05
C HIS A 59 -17.58 -2.26 4.15
N LEU A 60 -16.42 -1.85 3.62
CA LEU A 60 -15.97 -0.45 3.55
C LEU A 60 -16.10 0.16 2.14
N ASN A 61 -16.76 -0.54 1.21
CA ASN A 61 -16.99 -0.06 -0.16
C ASN A 61 -15.68 0.37 -0.87
N VAL A 62 -14.62 -0.44 -0.73
CA VAL A 62 -13.31 -0.20 -1.30
C VAL A 62 -12.81 -1.45 -2.02
N THR A 63 -12.09 -1.24 -3.12
CA THR A 63 -11.45 -2.30 -3.89
C THR A 63 -9.98 -1.96 -4.15
N LEU A 64 -9.13 -2.98 -4.11
CA LEU A 64 -7.76 -2.95 -4.60
C LEU A 64 -7.77 -3.35 -6.08
N VAL A 65 -7.11 -2.57 -6.92
CA VAL A 65 -7.03 -2.79 -8.37
C VAL A 65 -5.60 -2.64 -8.86
N ARG A 66 -5.21 -3.49 -9.82
CA ARG A 66 -3.93 -3.37 -10.51
C ARG A 66 -4.02 -2.22 -11.53
N GLY A 67 -3.07 -1.29 -11.47
CA GLY A 67 -2.86 -0.25 -12.47
C GLY A 67 -1.59 -0.49 -13.30
N ASP A 68 -1.51 0.19 -14.44
CA ASP A 68 -0.39 0.03 -15.38
C ASP A 68 0.78 0.97 -15.10
N PHE A 69 0.50 2.20 -14.67
CA PHE A 69 1.47 3.30 -14.59
C PHE A 69 1.64 3.83 -13.17
N GLU A 70 0.80 4.78 -12.76
CA GLU A 70 0.94 5.44 -11.47
C GLU A 70 -0.05 4.88 -10.43
N PRO A 71 0.38 4.78 -9.16
CA PRO A 71 -0.57 4.51 -8.09
C PRO A 71 -1.49 5.71 -7.90
N GLU A 72 -2.77 5.45 -7.60
CA GLU A 72 -3.74 6.51 -7.34
C GLU A 72 -4.85 5.97 -6.43
N TYR A 73 -5.33 6.81 -5.51
CA TYR A 73 -6.55 6.54 -4.77
C TYR A 73 -7.72 7.33 -5.35
N PHE A 74 -8.74 6.59 -5.79
CA PHE A 74 -10.01 7.16 -6.22
C PHE A 74 -11.05 7.03 -5.11
N PRO A 75 -11.64 8.13 -4.62
CA PRO A 75 -12.73 8.06 -3.65
C PRO A 75 -13.97 7.39 -4.28
N ALA A 76 -14.82 6.82 -3.42
CA ALA A 76 -16.09 6.24 -3.85
C ALA A 76 -17.00 7.33 -4.45
N THR A 77 -17.77 6.95 -5.47
CA THR A 77 -18.87 7.76 -6.02
C THR A 77 -20.21 7.11 -5.69
N GLU A 78 -21.31 7.65 -6.22
CA GLU A 78 -22.65 7.04 -6.04
C GLU A 78 -22.73 5.62 -6.62
N ASP A 79 -22.08 5.39 -7.76
CA ASP A 79 -22.18 4.14 -8.52
C ASP A 79 -20.93 3.25 -8.43
N THR A 80 -19.82 3.78 -7.89
CA THR A 80 -18.54 3.06 -7.85
C THR A 80 -17.91 3.03 -6.47
N PRO A 81 -17.39 1.87 -6.02
CA PRO A 81 -16.61 1.79 -4.79
C PRO A 81 -15.32 2.60 -4.92
N ALA A 82 -14.72 2.95 -3.78
CA ALA A 82 -13.39 3.52 -3.76
C ALA A 82 -12.39 2.52 -4.37
N ARG A 83 -11.35 3.03 -5.03
CA ARG A 83 -10.32 2.21 -5.67
C ARG A 83 -8.95 2.62 -5.15
N ILE A 84 -8.23 1.64 -4.61
CA ILE A 84 -6.79 1.72 -4.32
C ILE A 84 -6.11 1.11 -5.54
N GLN A 85 -5.52 1.95 -6.39
CA GLN A 85 -4.78 1.51 -7.58
C GLN A 85 -3.29 1.49 -7.27
N PHE A 86 -2.64 0.36 -7.50
CA PHE A 86 -1.19 0.21 -7.32
C PHE A 86 -0.48 -0.03 -8.66
N ALA A 87 0.78 0.37 -8.76
CA ALA A 87 1.52 0.41 -10.02
C ALA A 87 2.15 -0.94 -10.41
N HIS A 88 2.25 -1.15 -11.72
CA HIS A 88 3.07 -2.18 -12.38
C HIS A 88 2.80 -3.64 -11.96
N GLY A 89 1.70 -3.90 -11.26
CA GLY A 89 1.40 -5.24 -10.78
C GLY A 89 2.38 -5.76 -9.72
N PHE A 90 3.18 -4.92 -9.08
CA PHE A 90 4.13 -5.37 -8.06
C PHE A 90 3.46 -5.55 -6.69
N PHE A 91 3.79 -6.64 -6.00
CA PHE A 91 3.18 -6.96 -4.71
C PHE A 91 3.49 -5.90 -3.64
N ASN A 92 4.73 -5.41 -3.63
CA ASN A 92 5.13 -4.38 -2.66
C ASN A 92 4.46 -3.04 -2.93
N SER A 93 4.23 -2.68 -4.21
CA SER A 93 3.44 -1.49 -4.54
C SER A 93 2.02 -1.61 -3.98
N ALA A 94 1.38 -2.77 -4.11
CA ALA A 94 0.07 -3.00 -3.51
C ALA A 94 0.08 -2.84 -1.97
N LEU A 95 1.09 -3.39 -1.28
CA LEU A 95 1.22 -3.24 0.17
C LEU A 95 1.41 -1.77 0.59
N HIS A 96 2.20 -1.02 -0.18
CA HIS A 96 2.46 0.39 0.04
C HIS A 96 1.15 1.20 -0.03
N GLU A 97 0.38 1.05 -1.10
CA GLU A 97 -0.90 1.77 -1.26
C GLU A 97 -1.92 1.41 -0.18
N ILE A 98 -2.01 0.13 0.19
CA ILE A 98 -2.86 -0.30 1.31
C ILE A 98 -2.39 0.36 2.62
N SER A 99 -1.08 0.49 2.84
CA SER A 99 -0.55 1.13 4.05
C SER A 99 -1.01 2.58 4.17
N HIS A 100 -0.94 3.36 3.08
CA HIS A 100 -1.45 4.73 3.02
C HIS A 100 -2.95 4.78 3.30
N TRP A 101 -3.73 3.92 2.65
CA TRP A 101 -5.17 3.88 2.83
C TRP A 101 -5.59 3.51 4.26
N THR A 102 -4.88 2.60 4.92
CA THR A 102 -5.19 2.20 6.31
C THR A 102 -4.89 3.30 7.33
N ILE A 103 -3.98 4.24 7.01
CA ILE A 103 -3.67 5.42 7.82
C ILE A 103 -4.68 6.54 7.58
N ALA A 104 -5.17 6.67 6.34
CA ALA A 104 -6.15 7.68 5.98
C ALA A 104 -7.46 7.45 6.73
N GLY A 105 -7.85 8.43 7.56
CA GLY A 105 -9.16 8.44 8.21
C GLY A 105 -10.29 8.78 7.25
N ASP A 106 -11.53 8.69 7.74
CA ASP A 106 -12.76 8.82 6.94
C ASP A 106 -12.78 10.07 6.05
N LYS A 107 -12.36 11.23 6.57
CA LYS A 107 -12.32 12.48 5.79
C LYS A 107 -11.35 12.43 4.62
N ARG A 108 -10.20 11.80 4.79
CA ARG A 108 -9.15 11.72 3.76
C ARG A 108 -9.55 10.74 2.67
N ARG A 109 -10.28 9.68 3.00
CA ARG A 109 -10.83 8.71 2.04
C ARG A 109 -11.89 9.29 1.10
N LEU A 110 -12.33 10.53 1.32
CA LEU A 110 -13.21 11.27 0.41
C LEU A 110 -12.44 12.11 -0.63
N LEU A 111 -11.11 12.17 -0.53
CA LEU A 111 -10.27 12.98 -1.40
C LEU A 111 -9.47 12.07 -2.36
N PRO A 112 -9.23 12.50 -3.61
CA PRO A 112 -8.21 11.90 -4.47
C PRO A 112 -6.86 11.81 -3.75
N ASP A 113 -6.15 10.70 -3.94
CA ASP A 113 -4.86 10.41 -3.28
C ASP A 113 -4.86 10.61 -1.76
N LEU A 114 -6.02 10.41 -1.15
CA LEU A 114 -6.24 10.59 0.28
C LEU A 114 -5.89 12.02 0.73
N GLY A 115 -5.81 12.99 -0.18
CA GLY A 115 -5.32 14.35 0.07
C GLY A 115 -3.83 14.43 0.43
N TYR A 116 -3.03 13.42 0.07
CA TYR A 116 -1.57 13.56 0.04
C TYR A 116 -1.14 14.42 -1.15
N TRP A 117 0.02 15.03 -1.05
CA TRP A 117 0.59 15.88 -2.11
C TRP A 117 1.67 15.09 -2.81
N TYR A 118 1.70 15.13 -4.14
CA TYR A 118 2.79 14.56 -4.91
C TYR A 118 4.01 15.48 -4.84
N ALA A 119 5.18 14.91 -4.55
CA ALA A 119 6.46 15.57 -4.66
C ALA A 119 7.30 14.83 -5.72
N PRO A 120 7.62 15.45 -6.86
CA PRO A 120 8.38 14.79 -7.91
C PRO A 120 9.79 14.43 -7.45
N ASP A 121 10.43 13.52 -8.19
CA ASP A 121 11.85 13.19 -8.05
C ASP A 121 12.76 14.42 -8.16
N GLY A 122 13.98 14.32 -7.62
CA GLY A 122 14.93 15.44 -7.59
C GLY A 122 14.75 16.36 -6.38
N ARG A 123 14.30 15.80 -5.25
CA ARG A 123 14.04 16.54 -4.01
C ARG A 123 15.34 17.03 -3.36
N THR A 124 15.30 18.26 -2.84
CA THR A 124 16.35 18.78 -1.95
C THR A 124 16.36 18.00 -0.62
N GLN A 125 17.43 18.15 0.16
CA GLN A 125 17.53 17.51 1.47
C GLN A 125 16.36 17.88 2.40
N GLU A 126 15.91 19.14 2.39
CA GLU A 126 14.79 19.61 3.20
C GLU A 126 13.46 19.01 2.74
N GLN A 127 13.26 18.90 1.42
CA GLN A 127 12.08 18.26 0.84
C GLN A 127 12.06 16.76 1.13
N GLN A 128 13.21 16.10 1.06
CA GLN A 128 13.37 14.70 1.45
C GLN A 128 13.03 14.50 2.92
N ALA A 129 13.52 15.36 3.81
CA ALA A 129 13.22 15.26 5.24
C ALA A 129 11.71 15.42 5.54
N LEU A 130 11.00 16.25 4.80
CA LEU A 130 9.54 16.38 4.91
C LEU A 130 8.81 15.13 4.39
N PHE A 131 9.28 14.56 3.28
CA PHE A 131 8.75 13.30 2.77
C PHE A 131 8.94 12.16 3.77
N GLU A 132 10.16 11.97 4.27
CA GLU A 132 10.46 10.93 5.25
C GLU A 132 9.55 11.03 6.48
N GLN A 133 9.28 12.25 6.97
CA GLN A 133 8.37 12.45 8.09
C GLN A 133 6.96 11.91 7.86
N VAL A 134 6.41 12.10 6.65
CA VAL A 134 5.06 11.61 6.32
C VAL A 134 5.05 10.10 6.01
N GLU A 135 6.18 9.57 5.57
CA GLU A 135 6.38 8.17 5.18
C GLU A 135 6.72 7.21 6.33
N ILE A 136 7.11 7.71 7.51
CA ILE A 136 7.45 6.86 8.66
C ILE A 136 6.32 5.88 8.99
N LYS A 137 5.07 6.35 9.01
CA LYS A 137 3.91 5.50 9.37
C LYS A 137 3.50 4.55 8.25
N PRO A 138 3.35 5.01 6.98
CA PRO A 138 3.11 4.11 5.85
C PRO A 138 4.13 2.97 5.79
N GLN A 139 5.42 3.30 5.77
CA GLN A 139 6.48 2.30 5.62
C GLN A 139 6.65 1.39 6.84
N ALA A 140 6.35 1.87 8.05
CA ALA A 140 6.28 1.00 9.23
C ALA A 140 5.15 -0.04 9.11
N ILE A 141 3.99 0.36 8.62
CA ILE A 141 2.84 -0.53 8.43
C ILE A 141 3.07 -1.47 7.23
N GLU A 142 3.63 -0.97 6.14
CA GLU A 142 4.05 -1.78 4.99
C GLU A 142 5.03 -2.87 5.41
N TRP A 143 6.01 -2.56 6.27
CA TRP A 143 6.91 -3.56 6.82
C TRP A 143 6.17 -4.64 7.62
N MET A 144 5.20 -4.26 8.45
CA MET A 144 4.38 -5.22 9.18
C MET A 144 3.56 -6.12 8.24
N PHE A 145 2.99 -5.57 7.15
CA PHE A 145 2.29 -6.35 6.13
C PHE A 145 3.24 -7.33 5.43
N ALA A 146 4.40 -6.86 4.97
CA ALA A 146 5.41 -7.69 4.34
C ALA A 146 5.84 -8.84 5.26
N LYS A 147 6.07 -8.55 6.55
CA LYS A 147 6.42 -9.56 7.55
C LYS A 147 5.30 -10.58 7.78
N ALA A 148 4.03 -10.15 7.76
CA ALA A 148 2.88 -11.04 7.86
C ALA A 148 2.78 -12.00 6.65
N PHE A 149 3.20 -11.57 5.47
CA PHE A 149 3.32 -12.44 4.29
C PHE A 149 4.63 -13.25 4.23
N GLY A 150 5.56 -13.04 5.18
CA GLY A 150 6.89 -13.67 5.14
C GLY A 150 7.81 -13.10 4.05
N ARG A 151 7.54 -11.88 3.58
CA ARG A 151 8.29 -11.20 2.52
C ARG A 151 9.37 -10.28 3.10
N LYS A 152 10.37 -9.99 2.26
CA LYS A 152 11.36 -8.94 2.55
C LYS A 152 10.73 -7.58 2.34
N PHE A 153 11.12 -6.64 3.18
CA PHE A 153 10.76 -5.24 3.08
C PHE A 153 12.03 -4.40 2.98
N ARG A 154 11.98 -3.32 2.22
CA ARG A 154 13.03 -2.31 2.12
C ARG A 154 12.38 -0.96 2.17
N VAL A 155 12.96 -0.07 2.97
CA VAL A 155 12.54 1.33 3.00
C VAL A 155 12.77 1.95 1.61
N SER A 156 11.76 2.64 1.10
CA SER A 156 11.85 3.41 -0.14
C SER A 156 12.12 4.88 0.18
N LEU A 157 13.25 5.40 -0.29
CA LEU A 157 13.52 6.84 -0.22
C LEU A 157 12.84 7.62 -1.34
N ASP A 158 12.40 6.93 -2.40
CA ASP A 158 11.67 7.49 -3.54
C ASP A 158 12.33 8.73 -4.18
N ASN A 159 13.66 8.80 -4.19
CA ASN A 159 14.41 9.95 -4.70
C ASN A 159 15.61 9.44 -5.50
N LEU A 160 15.40 9.18 -6.79
CA LEU A 160 16.39 8.58 -7.68
C LEU A 160 17.46 9.59 -8.14
N THR A 161 17.08 10.86 -8.30
CA THR A 161 17.98 11.90 -8.83
C THR A 161 18.30 13.03 -7.86
N GLY A 162 17.73 13.00 -6.65
CA GLY A 162 17.92 14.03 -5.64
C GLY A 162 18.92 13.68 -4.52
N GLU A 163 18.98 14.57 -3.52
CA GLU A 163 19.90 14.47 -2.38
C GLU A 163 19.26 13.63 -1.24
N GLY A 164 19.05 12.34 -1.50
CA GLY A 164 18.34 11.41 -0.58
C GLY A 164 19.19 10.82 0.55
N GLY A 165 20.51 10.94 0.50
CA GLY A 165 21.42 10.29 1.44
C GLY A 165 21.25 8.76 1.49
N ASN A 166 21.70 8.11 2.57
CA ASN A 166 21.57 6.66 2.76
C ASN A 166 20.29 6.25 3.52
N GLY A 167 19.45 7.22 3.90
CA GLY A 167 18.20 6.98 4.63
C GLY A 167 18.35 6.38 6.03
N SER A 168 19.54 6.38 6.65
CA SER A 168 19.74 5.69 7.93
C SER A 168 18.79 6.19 9.04
N SER A 169 18.66 7.51 9.17
CA SER A 169 17.72 8.13 10.13
C SER A 169 16.28 7.76 9.82
N PHE A 170 15.91 7.67 8.55
CA PHE A 170 14.57 7.29 8.14
C PHE A 170 14.26 5.84 8.51
N LYS A 171 15.20 4.91 8.25
CA LYS A 171 15.11 3.52 8.68
C LYS A 171 15.01 3.39 10.20
N ASP A 172 15.79 4.17 10.96
CA ASP A 172 15.71 4.22 12.43
C ASP A 172 14.31 4.66 12.89
N ASN A 173 13.74 5.68 12.24
CA ASN A 173 12.41 6.19 12.56
C ASN A 173 11.28 5.20 12.20
N VAL A 174 11.38 4.51 11.05
CA VAL A 174 10.45 3.44 10.65
C VAL A 174 10.50 2.30 11.66
N TYR A 175 11.70 1.84 12.03
CA TYR A 175 11.88 0.82 13.05
C TYR A 175 11.30 1.24 14.40
N ALA A 176 11.64 2.44 14.88
CA ALA A 176 11.10 2.97 16.12
C ALA A 176 9.56 3.05 16.09
N GLN A 177 8.96 3.43 14.95
CA GLN A 177 7.51 3.48 14.80
C GLN A 177 6.85 2.09 14.90
N VAL A 178 7.48 1.04 14.35
CA VAL A 178 7.01 -0.35 14.54
C VAL A 178 7.05 -0.73 16.03
N GLN A 179 8.15 -0.43 16.71
CA GLN A 179 8.27 -0.72 18.16
C GLN A 179 7.23 0.03 18.98
N ARG A 180 6.93 1.30 18.64
CA ARG A 180 5.85 2.07 19.29
C ARG A 180 4.47 1.47 19.08
N TYR A 181 4.19 0.85 17.93
CA TYR A 181 2.93 0.14 17.71
C TYR A 181 2.81 -1.10 18.61
N PHE A 182 3.91 -1.84 18.80
CA PHE A 182 3.92 -3.02 19.68
C PHE A 182 3.87 -2.65 21.17
N SER A 183 4.55 -1.58 21.59
CA SER A 183 4.55 -1.15 22.99
C SER A 183 3.22 -0.51 23.43
N GLY A 184 2.38 -0.11 22.48
CA GLY A 184 1.14 0.63 22.73
C GLY A 184 1.34 2.14 22.92
N GLU A 185 2.57 2.65 22.80
CA GLU A 185 2.86 4.10 22.79
C GLU A 185 2.17 4.78 21.60
N ALA A 186 2.19 4.12 20.43
CA ALA A 186 1.43 4.55 19.27
C ALA A 186 0.28 3.57 18.99
N LYS A 187 -0.89 4.10 18.67
CA LYS A 187 -2.04 3.29 18.27
C LYS A 187 -1.88 2.85 16.81
N LEU A 188 -1.82 1.53 16.58
CA LEU A 188 -1.91 0.97 15.23
C LEU A 188 -3.29 1.29 14.63
N PRO A 189 -3.37 1.80 13.38
CA PRO A 189 -4.65 2.06 12.73
C PRO A 189 -5.53 0.80 12.68
N ARG A 190 -6.85 0.98 12.90
CA ARG A 190 -7.82 -0.13 12.99
C ARG A 190 -7.76 -1.03 11.76
N ASP A 191 -7.74 -0.43 10.58
CA ASP A 191 -7.82 -1.17 9.32
C ASP A 191 -6.47 -1.85 9.00
N ALA A 192 -5.34 -1.25 9.41
CA ALA A 192 -4.02 -1.90 9.36
C ALA A 192 -3.96 -3.13 10.26
N LYS A 193 -4.44 -3.02 11.52
CA LYS A 193 -4.52 -4.16 12.44
C LYS A 193 -5.38 -5.29 11.86
N ARG A 194 -6.57 -4.96 11.35
CA ARG A 194 -7.46 -5.94 10.73
C ARG A 194 -6.79 -6.65 9.56
N PHE A 195 -6.10 -5.91 8.69
CA PHE A 195 -5.42 -6.51 7.55
C PHE A 195 -4.32 -7.47 8.01
N ILE A 196 -3.50 -7.09 8.99
CA ILE A 196 -2.47 -7.96 9.60
C ILE A 196 -3.09 -9.23 10.17
N ASP A 197 -4.18 -9.12 10.94
CA ASP A 197 -4.86 -10.25 11.54
C ASP A 197 -5.36 -11.24 10.46
N CYS A 198 -5.99 -10.71 9.40
CA CYS A 198 -6.47 -11.51 8.26
C CYS A 198 -5.33 -12.20 7.51
N ILE A 199 -4.22 -11.50 7.24
CA ILE A 199 -3.04 -12.11 6.61
C ILE A 199 -2.51 -13.24 7.49
N CYS A 200 -2.25 -12.97 8.77
CA CYS A 200 -1.68 -13.96 9.69
C CYS A 200 -2.54 -15.22 9.80
N ALA A 201 -3.87 -15.07 9.77
CA ALA A 201 -4.81 -16.20 9.74
C ALA A 201 -4.60 -17.09 8.51
N CYS A 202 -4.32 -16.50 7.34
CA CYS A 202 -4.15 -17.22 6.08
C CYS A 202 -2.72 -17.71 5.80
N THR A 203 -1.70 -17.02 6.33
CA THR A 203 -0.29 -17.24 5.93
C THR A 203 0.59 -17.81 7.05
N ARG A 204 0.17 -17.66 8.32
CA ARG A 204 1.01 -17.93 9.51
C ARG A 204 0.33 -18.83 10.53
N ASN A 205 -0.64 -19.64 10.11
CA ASN A 205 -1.46 -20.47 10.99
C ASN A 205 -2.10 -19.67 12.13
N GLY A 206 -2.47 -18.40 11.86
CA GLY A 206 -3.05 -17.49 12.84
C GLY A 206 -2.08 -16.88 13.85
N LYS A 207 -0.77 -17.16 13.77
CA LYS A 207 0.21 -16.57 14.69
C LYS A 207 0.40 -15.08 14.39
N SER A 208 0.02 -14.23 15.36
CA SER A 208 0.25 -12.78 15.31
C SER A 208 1.73 -12.43 15.27
N LEU A 209 2.04 -11.30 14.65
CA LEU A 209 3.39 -10.72 14.64
C LEU A 209 3.87 -10.42 16.06
N GLN A 210 5.15 -10.63 16.31
CA GLN A 210 5.84 -10.26 17.54
C GLN A 210 6.87 -9.16 17.28
N SER A 211 7.17 -8.35 18.29
CA SER A 211 8.09 -7.20 18.17
C SER A 211 9.53 -7.61 17.89
N ASP A 212 9.95 -8.78 18.39
CA ASP A 212 11.28 -9.35 18.19
C ASP A 212 11.51 -9.89 16.76
N GLU A 213 10.45 -10.00 15.96
CA GLU A 213 10.56 -10.33 14.54
C GLU A 213 11.06 -9.15 13.69
N PHE A 214 11.11 -7.94 14.27
CA PHE A 214 11.54 -6.71 13.63
C PHE A 214 12.89 -6.30 14.21
N ILE A 215 13.91 -6.32 13.37
CA ILE A 215 15.30 -6.00 13.73
C ILE A 215 15.75 -4.88 12.80
N ARG A 216 16.38 -3.83 13.33
CA ARG A 216 16.70 -2.61 12.57
C ARG A 216 17.59 -2.90 11.34
N GLU A 217 18.52 -3.82 11.47
CA GLU A 217 19.45 -4.27 10.44
C GLU A 217 18.75 -4.93 9.24
N MET A 218 17.47 -5.34 9.39
CA MET A 218 16.68 -5.85 8.26
C MET A 218 16.30 -4.76 7.26
N LEU A 219 16.43 -3.48 7.63
CA LEU A 219 16.14 -2.34 6.76
C LEU A 219 17.37 -1.90 5.95
N ASP A 220 18.53 -2.54 6.13
CA ASP A 220 19.78 -2.20 5.45
C ASP A 220 19.92 -2.81 4.05
#